data_AF-A0A661DS31-F1
#
_entry.id   AF-A0A661DS31-F1
#
_cell.length_a   1.000
_cell.length_b   1.000
_cell.length_c   1.000
_cell.angle_alpha   90.00
_cell.angle_beta   90.00
_cell.angle_gamma   90.00
#
_symmetry.space_group_name_H-M   'P 1'
#
loop_
_entity.id
_entity.type
_entity.pdbx_description
1 polymer ?
#
loop_
_entity_poly.entity_id
_entity_poly.type
_entity_poly.pdbx_seq_one_letter_code
_entity_poly.pdbx_strand_id
1 'polypeptide(L)'
;MANQYVDQSASNNGDGTSYVQAPAPGGVGAFNTFKTNFGAGNNVWIRRTSKAYTSSITQLNDAATKYIGWPKPGDDHYSSRPVAAQAAWDGDVADYAEATFASSYTHYMQMNGSGGAEYHRLRGYNSVTSGGTSMGIYISIASIVAKYCEGQADMSASTTEGRGIYVHAANVGLFGCTGTARSNSTVGGGIKFSSSSDGSFAYDCEGIKTAGQAAGIYIDEDVMLVRCKGVGTIGYGIHATAATTPSDASLIDCEAVSTDNFAFYVDTHLRAVINMDCSAGGGFKIAANATIGICTFKRINQTVSGLNAGIEVLTDYLPYVYAQNVSFSAGNTVADIVTDKNTRIVLRNAVFASATSVSGDDHQGIFSSDHNGVKGAWKTWQSRGEAELQTGVSRTGGHSGSIKMLNDVATAPLIEPLLEIGTQGMETVILPLKAGSNTITVYGAMKSYTADPTQDELFFELDYLNNGGDVNREQETTRDPDGAALTADASVWTGDSGLTGFKLTMTITVGQDCLAPLRITLNKQDNAGYLYIDPLAEVA
;
A
#
# COMPACT_ATOMS: atom_id res chain seq x y z
N MET A 1 37.33 -17.13 -15.01
CA MET A 1 35.93 -17.60 -15.05
C MET A 1 35.84 -18.66 -16.13
N ALA A 2 35.57 -19.91 -15.77
CA ALA A 2 35.31 -20.96 -16.73
C ALA A 2 33.81 -21.02 -17.06
N ASN A 3 33.50 -21.41 -18.30
CA ASN A 3 32.14 -21.82 -18.65
C ASN A 3 31.99 -23.30 -18.29
N GLN A 4 30.86 -23.63 -17.67
CA GLN A 4 30.45 -24.99 -17.35
C GLN A 4 29.07 -25.23 -17.96
N TYR A 5 28.81 -26.44 -18.45
CA TYR A 5 27.57 -26.76 -19.14
C TYR A 5 26.78 -27.83 -18.40
N VAL A 6 25.48 -27.59 -18.24
CA VAL A 6 24.51 -28.53 -17.67
C VAL A 6 23.40 -28.75 -18.69
N ASP A 7 23.24 -29.97 -19.18
CA ASP A 7 22.11 -30.40 -19.99
C ASP A 7 21.42 -31.56 -19.27
N GLN A 8 20.31 -31.25 -18.61
CA GLN A 8 19.59 -32.24 -17.81
C GLN A 8 18.99 -33.38 -18.65
N SER A 9 18.87 -33.21 -19.97
CA SER A 9 18.41 -34.25 -20.90
C SER A 9 19.50 -35.27 -21.25
N ALA A 10 20.77 -34.99 -20.90
CA ALA A 10 21.86 -35.90 -21.17
C ALA A 10 21.72 -37.23 -20.39
N SER A 11 21.98 -38.34 -21.07
CA SER A 11 21.89 -39.69 -20.49
C SER A 11 22.99 -39.95 -19.46
N ASN A 12 24.19 -39.41 -19.67
CA ASN A 12 25.35 -39.56 -18.80
C ASN A 12 25.76 -38.23 -18.18
N ASN A 13 26.32 -38.28 -16.98
CA ASN A 13 26.94 -37.12 -16.37
C ASN A 13 28.34 -36.91 -16.96
N GLY A 14 28.56 -35.80 -17.68
CA GLY A 14 29.86 -35.43 -18.22
C GLY A 14 30.78 -34.76 -17.19
N ASP A 15 31.79 -34.05 -17.71
CA ASP A 15 32.75 -33.24 -16.95
C ASP A 15 32.43 -31.73 -16.95
N GLY A 16 31.36 -31.32 -17.66
CA GLY A 16 30.89 -29.95 -17.79
C GLY A 16 31.70 -29.08 -18.75
N THR A 17 32.72 -29.62 -19.42
CA THR A 17 33.62 -28.83 -20.26
C THR A 17 33.08 -28.57 -21.67
N SER A 18 32.02 -29.28 -22.07
CA SER A 18 31.37 -29.17 -23.37
C SER A 18 29.84 -29.16 -23.22
N TYR A 19 29.13 -28.51 -24.14
CA TYR A 19 27.66 -28.46 -24.16
C TYR A 19 27.02 -29.75 -24.72
N VAL A 20 27.80 -30.58 -25.40
CA VAL A 20 27.33 -31.84 -26.00
C VAL A 20 27.12 -32.88 -24.91
N GLN A 21 26.19 -33.81 -25.10
CA GLN A 21 25.98 -34.92 -24.18
C GLN A 21 27.25 -35.78 -24.06
N ALA A 22 27.58 -36.20 -22.85
CA ALA A 22 28.75 -37.05 -22.61
C ALA A 22 28.52 -38.48 -23.15
N PRO A 23 29.49 -39.06 -23.89
CA PRO A 23 29.35 -40.41 -24.47
C PRO A 23 29.42 -41.52 -23.41
N ALA A 24 30.01 -41.24 -22.25
CA ALA A 24 30.11 -42.13 -21.10
C ALA A 24 30.15 -41.30 -19.80
N PRO A 25 29.82 -41.88 -18.63
CA PRO A 25 29.95 -41.21 -17.34
C PRO A 25 31.37 -40.68 -17.10
N GLY A 26 31.49 -39.41 -16.71
CA GLY A 26 32.78 -38.72 -16.49
C GLY A 26 33.55 -38.37 -17.76
N GLY A 27 33.00 -38.62 -18.95
CA GLY A 27 33.58 -38.20 -20.22
C GLY A 27 33.33 -36.72 -20.53
N VAL A 28 33.98 -36.22 -21.59
CA VAL A 28 33.79 -34.85 -22.09
C VAL A 28 32.33 -34.63 -22.46
N GLY A 29 31.70 -33.62 -21.89
CA GLY A 29 30.31 -33.29 -22.16
C GLY A 29 29.61 -32.57 -21.02
N ALA A 30 28.35 -32.22 -21.21
CA ALA A 30 27.58 -31.49 -20.22
C ALA A 30 27.30 -32.36 -18.99
N PHE A 31 27.24 -31.75 -17.81
CA PHE A 31 26.66 -32.43 -16.65
C PHE A 31 25.18 -32.69 -16.92
N ASN A 32 24.68 -33.84 -16.47
CA ASN A 32 23.25 -34.15 -16.61
C ASN A 32 22.44 -33.84 -15.35
N THR A 33 23.08 -33.37 -14.30
CA THR A 33 22.46 -32.91 -13.07
C THR A 33 23.06 -31.57 -12.70
N PHE A 34 22.37 -30.85 -11.81
CA PHE A 34 23.03 -29.76 -11.10
C PHE A 34 24.16 -30.35 -10.26
N LYS A 35 25.41 -30.08 -10.65
CA LYS A 35 26.58 -30.43 -9.86
C LYS A 35 26.61 -29.56 -8.61
N THR A 36 27.13 -30.12 -7.51
CA THR A 36 27.15 -29.44 -6.22
C THR A 36 28.38 -28.55 -5.99
N ASN A 37 29.35 -28.52 -6.91
CA ASN A 37 30.53 -27.65 -6.82
C ASN A 37 31.07 -27.32 -8.23
N PHE A 38 30.75 -26.13 -8.74
CA PHE A 38 31.25 -25.57 -9.98
C PHE A 38 32.52 -24.74 -9.81
N GLY A 39 32.89 -24.35 -8.58
CA GLY A 39 34.06 -23.51 -8.32
C GLY A 39 33.75 -22.02 -8.50
N ALA A 40 34.30 -21.19 -7.62
CA ALA A 40 33.92 -19.78 -7.51
C ALA A 40 34.19 -18.96 -8.78
N GLY A 41 33.29 -18.04 -9.09
CA GLY A 41 33.41 -17.14 -10.24
C GLY A 41 33.14 -17.78 -11.61
N ASN A 42 32.56 -18.98 -11.65
CA ASN A 42 32.24 -19.65 -12.91
C ASN A 42 30.87 -19.23 -13.45
N ASN A 43 30.72 -19.36 -14.78
CA ASN A 43 29.44 -19.24 -15.45
C ASN A 43 28.93 -20.65 -15.76
N VAL A 44 27.86 -21.05 -15.09
CA VAL A 44 27.22 -22.34 -15.26
C VAL A 44 26.01 -22.17 -16.19
N TRP A 45 26.18 -22.56 -17.45
CA TRP A 45 25.14 -22.51 -18.47
C TRP A 45 24.27 -23.75 -18.40
N ILE A 46 22.99 -23.58 -18.11
CA ILE A 46 22.05 -24.67 -17.90
C ILE A 46 21.01 -24.63 -19.03
N ARG A 47 20.89 -25.72 -19.78
CA ARG A 47 19.90 -25.84 -20.84
C ARG A 47 18.46 -25.71 -20.30
N ARG A 48 17.55 -25.11 -21.07
CA ARG A 48 16.12 -24.96 -20.73
C ARG A 48 15.36 -26.27 -20.94
N THR A 49 15.68 -27.27 -20.14
CA THR A 49 14.99 -28.56 -20.07
C THR A 49 14.43 -28.78 -18.66
N SER A 50 13.58 -29.80 -18.51
CA SER A 50 13.02 -30.21 -17.22
C SER A 50 13.58 -31.57 -16.83
N LYS A 51 13.91 -31.72 -15.54
CA LYS A 51 14.31 -33.00 -14.97
C LYS A 51 13.65 -33.22 -13.62
N ALA A 52 13.13 -34.44 -13.44
CA ALA A 52 12.62 -34.90 -12.18
C ALA A 52 13.77 -35.32 -11.25
N TYR A 53 13.71 -34.89 -10.00
CA TYR A 53 14.63 -35.25 -8.93
C TYR A 53 13.87 -35.99 -7.83
N THR A 54 14.46 -37.07 -7.33
CA THR A 54 13.92 -37.89 -6.23
C THR A 54 14.33 -37.37 -4.85
N SER A 55 15.16 -36.32 -4.80
CA SER A 55 15.61 -35.63 -3.60
C SER A 55 15.70 -34.13 -3.88
N SER A 56 15.84 -33.30 -2.85
CA SER A 56 16.11 -31.88 -3.02
C SER A 56 17.38 -31.69 -3.84
N ILE A 57 17.42 -30.65 -4.69
CA ILE A 57 18.71 -30.18 -5.21
C ILE A 57 19.41 -29.58 -4.01
N THR A 58 20.35 -30.35 -3.49
CA THR A 58 20.83 -30.15 -2.12
C THR A 58 21.54 -28.82 -1.95
N GLN A 59 22.05 -28.19 -3.03
CA GLN A 59 22.59 -26.83 -3.04
C GLN A 59 23.15 -26.39 -4.40
N LEU A 60 22.74 -25.23 -4.90
CA LEU A 60 23.53 -24.42 -5.84
C LEU A 60 24.34 -23.42 -5.01
N ASN A 61 25.45 -23.87 -4.40
CA ASN A 61 26.15 -23.21 -3.28
C ASN A 61 27.47 -22.50 -3.57
N ASP A 62 27.92 -22.46 -4.82
CA ASP A 62 29.26 -21.96 -5.12
C ASP A 62 29.35 -20.43 -5.00
N ALA A 63 30.30 -19.95 -4.20
CA ALA A 63 30.54 -18.53 -3.99
C ALA A 63 30.81 -17.78 -5.31
N ALA A 64 30.20 -16.61 -5.49
CA ALA A 64 30.36 -15.76 -6.68
C ALA A 64 30.10 -16.46 -8.03
N THR A 65 29.37 -17.58 -8.05
CA THR A 65 29.04 -18.32 -9.28
C THR A 65 27.75 -17.80 -9.89
N LYS A 66 27.69 -17.78 -11.23
CA LYS A 66 26.49 -17.45 -11.99
C LYS A 66 25.84 -18.72 -12.51
N TYR A 67 24.65 -19.04 -12.01
CA TYR A 67 23.82 -20.13 -12.51
C TYR A 67 22.83 -19.56 -13.52
N ILE A 68 23.08 -19.82 -14.80
CA ILE A 68 22.39 -19.18 -15.92
C ILE A 68 21.60 -20.24 -16.69
N GLY A 69 20.30 -20.34 -16.43
CA GLY A 69 19.37 -20.97 -17.35
C GLY A 69 19.48 -20.29 -18.71
N TRP A 70 19.52 -21.08 -19.79
CA TRP A 70 19.90 -20.60 -21.12
C TRP A 70 19.08 -19.35 -21.51
N PRO A 71 19.73 -18.20 -21.74
CA PRO A 71 19.02 -16.92 -21.80
C PRO A 71 18.20 -16.76 -23.10
N LYS A 72 17.15 -15.97 -23.02
CA LYS A 72 16.28 -15.49 -24.12
C LYS A 72 16.64 -14.06 -24.53
N PRO A 73 16.23 -13.61 -25.74
CA PRO A 73 16.45 -12.23 -26.18
C PRO A 73 15.92 -11.23 -25.15
N GLY A 74 16.79 -10.28 -24.75
CA GLY A 74 16.46 -9.25 -23.76
C GLY A 74 16.96 -9.54 -22.34
N ASP A 75 17.34 -10.78 -22.04
CA ASP A 75 17.91 -11.11 -20.73
C ASP A 75 19.34 -10.63 -20.57
N ASP A 76 19.73 -10.51 -19.30
CA ASP A 76 21.13 -10.57 -18.92
C ASP A 76 21.79 -11.82 -19.50
N HIS A 77 23.07 -11.68 -19.84
CA HIS A 77 23.91 -12.75 -20.40
C HIS A 77 23.52 -13.27 -21.79
N TYR A 78 22.42 -12.83 -22.40
CA TYR A 78 22.03 -13.26 -23.75
C TYR A 78 23.18 -13.05 -24.76
N SER A 79 23.78 -11.86 -24.82
CA SER A 79 24.89 -11.57 -25.73
C SER A 79 26.21 -12.30 -25.39
N SER A 80 26.36 -12.77 -24.16
CA SER A 80 27.57 -13.46 -23.67
C SER A 80 27.50 -14.99 -23.76
N ARG A 81 26.38 -15.54 -24.26
CA ARG A 81 26.16 -16.99 -24.29
C ARG A 81 27.14 -17.68 -25.25
N PRO A 82 27.73 -18.83 -24.87
CA PRO A 82 28.78 -19.48 -25.66
C PRO A 82 28.29 -19.87 -27.06
N VAL A 83 28.99 -19.40 -28.10
CA VAL A 83 28.63 -19.65 -29.52
C VAL A 83 28.42 -21.13 -29.82
N ALA A 84 29.24 -22.00 -29.22
CA ALA A 84 29.17 -23.45 -29.44
C ALA A 84 27.80 -24.04 -29.08
N ALA A 85 27.12 -23.54 -28.05
CA ALA A 85 25.84 -24.07 -27.59
C ALA A 85 24.61 -23.41 -28.26
N GLN A 86 24.78 -22.25 -28.92
CA GLN A 86 23.68 -21.47 -29.50
C GLN A 86 22.82 -22.26 -30.48
N ALA A 87 23.44 -22.93 -31.44
CA ALA A 87 22.72 -23.70 -32.45
C ALA A 87 21.85 -24.82 -31.87
N ALA A 88 22.22 -25.34 -30.69
CA ALA A 88 21.50 -26.44 -30.05
C ALA A 88 20.45 -25.96 -29.04
N TRP A 89 20.74 -24.90 -28.27
CA TRP A 89 19.93 -24.51 -27.10
C TRP A 89 19.09 -23.24 -27.33
N ASP A 90 19.38 -22.43 -28.36
CA ASP A 90 18.52 -21.27 -28.71
C ASP A 90 17.13 -21.74 -29.20
N GLY A 91 17.04 -22.96 -29.75
CA GLY A 91 15.79 -23.57 -30.21
C GLY A 91 14.90 -24.13 -29.09
N ASP A 92 15.35 -24.16 -27.84
CA ASP A 92 14.53 -24.68 -26.73
C ASP A 92 13.30 -23.78 -26.51
N VAL A 93 12.12 -24.39 -26.37
CA VAL A 93 10.84 -23.68 -26.22
C VAL A 93 10.54 -23.28 -24.77
N ALA A 94 11.01 -24.06 -23.79
CA ALA A 94 10.74 -23.83 -22.38
C ALA A 94 11.31 -22.48 -21.90
N ASP A 95 10.70 -21.84 -20.92
CA ASP A 95 11.17 -20.52 -20.42
C ASP A 95 12.34 -20.62 -19.44
N TYR A 96 12.48 -21.75 -18.76
CA TYR A 96 13.38 -21.94 -17.63
C TYR A 96 14.16 -23.25 -17.72
N ALA A 97 15.30 -23.30 -17.02
CA ALA A 97 15.89 -24.56 -16.61
C ALA A 97 15.15 -25.07 -15.36
N GLU A 98 14.44 -26.19 -15.50
CA GLU A 98 13.46 -26.64 -14.51
C GLU A 98 13.96 -27.84 -13.69
N ALA A 99 13.74 -27.76 -12.37
CA ALA A 99 13.86 -28.89 -11.46
C ALA A 99 12.48 -29.24 -10.91
N THR A 100 12.06 -30.48 -11.15
CA THR A 100 10.78 -31.00 -10.68
C THR A 100 10.98 -31.98 -9.54
N PHE A 101 10.25 -31.81 -8.45
CA PHE A 101 10.30 -32.66 -7.26
C PHE A 101 8.93 -33.34 -7.08
N ALA A 102 8.93 -34.66 -7.01
CA ALA A 102 7.75 -35.46 -6.74
C ALA A 102 8.02 -36.36 -5.52
N SER A 103 7.66 -35.91 -4.33
CA SER A 103 7.85 -36.71 -3.11
C SER A 103 6.88 -36.35 -1.99
N SER A 104 6.86 -37.19 -0.96
CA SER A 104 6.15 -36.96 0.31
C SER A 104 6.93 -36.08 1.32
N TYR A 105 8.04 -35.45 0.91
CA TYR A 105 8.95 -34.71 1.79
C TYR A 105 9.41 -33.37 1.19
N THR A 106 10.03 -32.54 2.04
CA THR A 106 10.51 -31.18 1.73
C THR A 106 11.64 -31.21 0.69
N HIS A 107 11.28 -31.11 -0.58
CA HIS A 107 12.22 -30.96 -1.69
C HIS A 107 12.04 -29.60 -2.34
N TYR A 108 13.13 -28.95 -2.68
CA TYR A 108 13.13 -27.62 -3.28
C TYR A 108 14.44 -27.41 -4.02
N MET A 109 14.44 -26.41 -4.90
CA MET A 109 15.68 -25.87 -5.43
C MET A 109 16.29 -24.93 -4.39
N GLN A 110 17.42 -25.32 -3.81
CA GLN A 110 18.12 -24.47 -2.84
C GLN A 110 19.13 -23.56 -3.55
N MET A 111 18.90 -22.25 -3.47
CA MET A 111 19.81 -21.21 -3.95
C MET A 111 20.60 -20.69 -2.76
N ASN A 112 21.86 -21.09 -2.68
CA ASN A 112 22.75 -20.74 -1.59
C ASN A 112 23.95 -20.01 -2.20
N GLY A 113 24.20 -18.77 -1.86
CA GLY A 113 25.36 -18.09 -2.44
C GLY A 113 26.07 -17.31 -1.37
N SER A 114 27.38 -17.22 -1.47
CA SER A 114 28.11 -16.15 -0.79
C SER A 114 28.81 -15.30 -1.85
N GLY A 115 29.03 -14.02 -1.55
CA GLY A 115 29.86 -13.15 -2.38
C GLY A 115 29.31 -12.86 -3.78
N GLY A 116 28.00 -12.60 -3.91
CA GLY A 116 27.42 -12.13 -5.18
C GLY A 116 27.11 -13.24 -6.17
N ALA A 117 26.66 -14.40 -5.70
CA ALA A 117 26.11 -15.42 -6.58
C ALA A 117 24.86 -14.90 -7.30
N GLU A 118 24.70 -15.28 -8.57
CA GLU A 118 23.58 -14.87 -9.40
C GLU A 118 22.83 -16.08 -9.95
N TYR A 119 21.51 -16.02 -9.95
CA TYR A 119 20.62 -17.06 -10.45
C TYR A 119 19.72 -16.46 -11.52
N HIS A 120 19.72 -17.03 -12.72
CA HIS A 120 18.96 -16.52 -13.86
C HIS A 120 18.14 -17.65 -14.47
N ARG A 121 16.85 -17.40 -14.70
CA ARG A 121 15.95 -18.33 -15.42
C ARG A 121 15.91 -19.75 -14.87
N LEU A 122 15.86 -19.87 -13.54
CA LEU A 122 15.71 -21.15 -12.86
C LEU A 122 14.27 -21.33 -12.40
N ARG A 123 13.76 -22.57 -12.53
CA ARG A 123 12.44 -22.95 -12.03
C ARG A 123 12.53 -24.12 -11.07
N GLY A 124 11.99 -23.94 -9.87
CA GLY A 124 11.77 -25.01 -8.91
C GLY A 124 10.29 -25.35 -8.84
N TYR A 125 9.91 -26.56 -9.26
CA TYR A 125 8.55 -27.06 -9.21
C TYR A 125 8.45 -28.22 -8.21
N ASN A 126 7.66 -28.05 -7.15
CA ASN A 126 7.41 -29.10 -6.18
C ASN A 126 5.92 -29.44 -6.13
N SER A 127 5.60 -30.73 -6.29
CA SER A 127 4.26 -31.26 -6.09
C SER A 127 4.27 -32.28 -4.95
N VAL A 128 3.60 -31.95 -3.85
CA VAL A 128 3.51 -32.80 -2.65
C VAL A 128 2.07 -33.29 -2.49
N THR A 129 1.89 -34.61 -2.51
CA THR A 129 0.56 -35.23 -2.43
C THR A 129 0.05 -35.42 -1.00
N SER A 130 0.95 -35.51 0.00
CA SER A 130 0.57 -35.67 1.42
C SER A 130 1.73 -35.35 2.38
N GLY A 131 1.46 -34.48 3.38
CA GLY A 131 2.35 -34.21 4.52
C GLY A 131 3.62 -33.39 4.18
N GLY A 132 3.93 -32.38 5.00
CA GLY A 132 5.20 -31.64 4.95
C GLY A 132 5.14 -30.27 4.28
N THR A 133 6.20 -29.48 4.46
CA THR A 133 6.39 -28.15 3.84
C THR A 133 6.74 -28.31 2.37
N SER A 134 6.00 -27.64 1.48
CA SER A 134 6.29 -27.63 0.03
C SER A 134 6.86 -26.27 -0.36
N MET A 135 8.01 -26.29 -1.03
CA MET A 135 8.68 -25.09 -1.53
C MET A 135 9.15 -25.32 -2.96
N GLY A 136 8.94 -24.34 -3.85
CA GLY A 136 9.54 -24.38 -5.18
C GLY A 136 11.04 -24.02 -5.10
N ILE A 137 11.30 -22.81 -4.60
CA ILE A 137 12.65 -22.27 -4.40
C ILE A 137 12.85 -21.89 -2.92
N TYR A 138 14.01 -22.25 -2.39
CA TYR A 138 14.46 -21.82 -1.06
C TYR A 138 15.78 -21.08 -1.15
N ILE A 139 15.81 -19.86 -0.62
CA ILE A 139 16.99 -19.00 -0.53
C ILE A 139 17.35 -18.88 0.94
N SER A 140 18.55 -19.34 1.33
CA SER A 140 18.95 -19.44 2.74
C SER A 140 20.32 -18.88 3.09
N ILE A 141 20.98 -18.23 2.12
CA ILE A 141 22.26 -17.54 2.37
C ILE A 141 22.20 -16.14 1.76
N ALA A 142 22.83 -15.20 2.46
CA ALA A 142 22.76 -13.78 2.17
C ALA A 142 23.52 -13.35 0.91
N SER A 143 23.20 -12.16 0.41
CA SER A 143 23.93 -11.48 -0.69
C SER A 143 23.88 -12.24 -2.01
N ILE A 144 22.67 -12.61 -2.43
CA ILE A 144 22.40 -13.22 -3.73
C ILE A 144 21.50 -12.35 -4.59
N VAL A 145 21.57 -12.54 -5.91
CA VAL A 145 20.65 -11.93 -6.86
C VAL A 145 19.98 -13.02 -7.68
N ALA A 146 18.64 -13.08 -7.65
CA ALA A 146 17.85 -13.96 -8.47
C ALA A 146 17.04 -13.13 -9.48
N LYS A 147 17.14 -13.48 -10.76
CA LYS A 147 16.47 -12.80 -11.87
C LYS A 147 15.65 -13.79 -12.67
N TYR A 148 14.42 -13.41 -13.01
CA TYR A 148 13.52 -14.22 -13.83
C TYR A 148 13.42 -15.66 -13.29
N CYS A 149 13.21 -15.82 -11.98
CA CYS A 149 13.10 -17.14 -11.36
C CYS A 149 11.65 -17.48 -11.09
N GLU A 150 11.30 -18.77 -11.15
CA GLU A 150 9.96 -19.23 -10.86
C GLU A 150 9.97 -20.32 -9.79
N GLY A 151 9.27 -20.07 -8.69
CA GLY A 151 9.05 -21.07 -7.64
C GLY A 151 7.59 -21.48 -7.61
N GLN A 152 7.30 -22.77 -7.78
CA GLN A 152 5.95 -23.30 -7.68
C GLN A 152 5.87 -24.44 -6.67
N ALA A 153 4.88 -24.35 -5.77
CA ALA A 153 4.54 -25.38 -4.80
C ALA A 153 3.06 -25.77 -4.93
N ASP A 154 2.80 -26.99 -5.39
CA ASP A 154 1.46 -27.57 -5.46
C ASP A 154 1.26 -28.57 -4.31
N MET A 155 0.17 -28.42 -3.54
CA MET A 155 -0.16 -29.28 -2.40
C MET A 155 -1.63 -29.67 -2.39
N SER A 156 -1.94 -30.97 -2.42
CA SER A 156 -3.32 -31.45 -2.53
C SER A 156 -4.08 -31.57 -1.20
N ALA A 157 -3.42 -31.75 -0.05
CA ALA A 157 -4.15 -32.16 1.17
C ALA A 157 -3.46 -31.90 2.54
N SER A 158 -2.76 -30.79 2.77
CA SER A 158 -1.94 -30.64 4.00
C SER A 158 -2.17 -29.34 4.79
N THR A 159 -2.08 -29.45 6.12
CA THR A 159 -2.03 -28.37 7.13
C THR A 159 -0.66 -27.68 7.22
N THR A 160 0.33 -28.12 6.46
CA THR A 160 1.70 -27.59 6.48
C THR A 160 1.89 -26.50 5.42
N GLU A 161 2.87 -25.63 5.64
CA GLU A 161 3.10 -24.40 4.88
C GLU A 161 3.53 -24.64 3.41
N GLY A 162 2.88 -23.97 2.47
CA GLY A 162 3.20 -24.01 1.04
C GLY A 162 3.75 -22.68 0.56
N ARG A 163 4.91 -22.69 -0.12
CA ARG A 163 5.60 -21.47 -0.57
C ARG A 163 6.12 -21.61 -2.01
N GLY A 164 5.81 -20.67 -2.89
CA GLY A 164 6.43 -20.66 -4.23
C GLY A 164 7.93 -20.39 -4.11
N ILE A 165 8.26 -19.21 -3.61
CA ILE A 165 9.61 -18.78 -3.27
C ILE A 165 9.68 -18.46 -1.78
N TYR A 166 10.68 -19.01 -1.09
CA TYR A 166 10.95 -18.69 0.31
C TYR A 166 12.34 -18.07 0.46
N VAL A 167 12.36 -16.81 0.91
CA VAL A 167 13.56 -16.04 1.22
C VAL A 167 13.77 -16.03 2.74
N HIS A 168 14.87 -16.63 3.17
CA HIS A 168 15.27 -16.74 4.57
C HIS A 168 16.75 -16.37 4.71
N ALA A 169 17.12 -15.20 4.18
CA ALA A 169 18.49 -14.69 4.22
C ALA A 169 18.58 -13.22 3.82
N ALA A 170 19.50 -12.45 4.42
CA ALA A 170 19.79 -11.03 4.15
C ALA A 170 20.27 -10.66 2.77
N ASN A 171 20.03 -9.40 2.41
CA ASN A 171 20.54 -8.78 1.19
C ASN A 171 20.22 -9.60 -0.07
N VAL A 172 19.00 -10.13 -0.17
CA VAL A 172 18.54 -10.87 -1.34
C VAL A 172 17.86 -9.92 -2.31
N GLY A 173 18.34 -9.88 -3.55
CA GLY A 173 17.70 -9.14 -4.64
C GLY A 173 16.89 -10.07 -5.54
N LEU A 174 15.57 -9.90 -5.59
CA LEU A 174 14.69 -10.58 -6.56
C LEU A 174 14.28 -9.63 -7.68
N PHE A 175 14.37 -10.07 -8.94
CA PHE A 175 13.98 -9.27 -10.10
C PHE A 175 13.14 -10.09 -11.08
N GLY A 176 11.89 -9.70 -11.30
CA GLY A 176 11.01 -10.41 -12.23
C GLY A 176 10.75 -11.87 -11.83
N CYS A 177 10.80 -12.16 -10.52
CA CYS A 177 10.57 -13.50 -10.00
C CYS A 177 9.08 -13.75 -9.71
N THR A 178 8.61 -14.96 -10.00
CA THR A 178 7.23 -15.36 -9.72
C THR A 178 7.20 -16.52 -8.73
N GLY A 179 6.45 -16.35 -7.64
CA GLY A 179 6.20 -17.39 -6.66
C GLY A 179 4.74 -17.81 -6.67
N THR A 180 4.45 -19.09 -6.93
CA THR A 180 3.09 -19.65 -6.90
C THR A 180 2.96 -20.71 -5.81
N ALA A 181 2.01 -20.54 -4.91
CA ALA A 181 1.63 -21.54 -3.92
C ALA A 181 0.17 -21.98 -4.12
N ARG A 182 -0.02 -23.24 -4.50
CA ARG A 182 -1.34 -23.89 -4.61
C ARG A 182 -1.53 -24.85 -3.45
N SER A 183 -1.88 -24.31 -2.29
CA SER A 183 -2.01 -25.11 -1.06
C SER A 183 -3.20 -24.62 -0.23
N ASN A 184 -3.98 -25.51 0.37
CA ASN A 184 -5.05 -25.12 1.31
C ASN A 184 -4.54 -24.61 2.68
N SER A 185 -3.22 -24.49 2.85
CA SER A 185 -2.60 -24.03 4.09
C SER A 185 -2.87 -22.56 4.36
N THR A 186 -3.20 -22.26 5.62
CA THR A 186 -3.36 -20.90 6.16
C THR A 186 -2.03 -20.18 6.38
N VAL A 187 -0.90 -20.89 6.23
CA VAL A 187 0.44 -20.33 6.38
C VAL A 187 1.16 -20.38 5.04
N GLY A 188 2.01 -19.39 4.78
CA GLY A 188 2.91 -19.32 3.62
C GLY A 188 2.53 -18.22 2.65
N GLY A 189 2.90 -18.39 1.39
CA GLY A 189 2.56 -17.43 0.34
C GLY A 189 3.17 -17.77 -1.00
N GLY A 190 2.78 -17.06 -2.04
CA GLY A 190 3.45 -17.16 -3.34
C GLY A 190 4.94 -16.85 -3.17
N ILE A 191 5.25 -15.69 -2.57
CA ILE A 191 6.59 -15.31 -2.13
C ILE A 191 6.54 -15.00 -0.62
N LYS A 192 7.49 -15.53 0.14
CA LYS A 192 7.64 -15.25 1.57
C LYS A 192 9.05 -14.74 1.89
N PHE A 193 9.14 -13.63 2.62
CA PHE A 193 10.34 -13.09 3.26
C PHE A 193 10.26 -13.37 4.77
N SER A 194 11.31 -13.92 5.42
CA SER A 194 11.32 -14.16 6.87
C SER A 194 12.66 -14.00 7.63
N SER A 195 12.55 -13.41 8.83
CA SER A 195 13.37 -13.38 10.05
C SER A 195 14.90 -13.29 9.99
N SER A 196 15.52 -12.94 8.87
CA SER A 196 16.98 -12.69 8.86
C SER A 196 17.44 -11.86 7.67
N SER A 197 16.52 -11.14 7.01
CA SER A 197 16.76 -10.54 5.70
C SER A 197 16.89 -9.03 5.58
N ASP A 198 17.61 -8.42 6.51
CA ASP A 198 17.97 -7.01 6.40
C ASP A 198 18.56 -6.69 5.01
N GLY A 199 18.02 -5.64 4.38
CA GLY A 199 18.47 -5.17 3.07
C GLY A 199 17.99 -5.99 1.87
N SER A 200 17.05 -6.91 2.04
CA SER A 200 16.41 -7.57 0.91
C SER A 200 15.50 -6.64 0.13
N PHE A 201 15.41 -6.87 -1.18
CA PHE A 201 14.54 -6.10 -2.05
C PHE A 201 14.00 -6.97 -3.18
N ALA A 202 12.79 -6.65 -3.64
CA ALA A 202 12.16 -7.31 -4.76
C ALA A 202 11.63 -6.28 -5.74
N TYR A 203 11.83 -6.55 -7.03
CA TYR A 203 11.48 -5.66 -8.13
C TYR A 203 10.72 -6.43 -9.20
N ASP A 204 9.55 -5.95 -9.61
CA ASP A 204 8.68 -6.61 -10.61
C ASP A 204 8.36 -8.08 -10.27
N CYS A 205 8.29 -8.41 -8.98
CA CYS A 205 7.98 -9.76 -8.54
C CYS A 205 6.48 -9.99 -8.39
N GLU A 206 6.02 -11.21 -8.66
CA GLU A 206 4.63 -11.60 -8.49
C GLU A 206 4.50 -12.80 -7.54
N GLY A 207 3.72 -12.63 -6.46
CA GLY A 207 3.37 -13.68 -5.52
C GLY A 207 1.91 -14.08 -5.67
N ILE A 208 1.65 -15.36 -5.96
CA ILE A 208 0.31 -15.90 -6.21
C ILE A 208 0.01 -17.00 -5.19
N LYS A 209 -1.10 -16.86 -4.47
CA LYS A 209 -1.67 -17.88 -3.59
C LYS A 209 -3.09 -18.22 -4.05
N THR A 210 -3.31 -19.46 -4.48
CA THR A 210 -4.59 -19.85 -5.11
C THR A 210 -5.58 -20.52 -4.16
N ALA A 211 -5.18 -20.86 -2.94
CA ALA A 211 -6.02 -21.52 -1.95
C ALA A 211 -5.49 -21.28 -0.52
N GLY A 212 -6.32 -21.51 0.51
CA GLY A 212 -5.97 -21.32 1.93
C GLY A 212 -5.79 -19.85 2.35
N GLN A 213 -6.00 -19.50 3.62
CA GLN A 213 -6.00 -18.10 4.12
C GLN A 213 -4.59 -17.47 4.27
N ALA A 214 -3.78 -17.51 3.22
CA ALA A 214 -2.43 -16.94 3.24
C ALA A 214 -2.30 -15.79 2.22
N ALA A 215 -1.13 -15.17 2.15
CA ALA A 215 -0.91 -14.02 1.27
C ALA A 215 -0.28 -14.40 -0.08
N GLY A 216 -0.56 -13.64 -1.13
CA GLY A 216 0.22 -13.70 -2.37
C GLY A 216 1.70 -13.39 -2.11
N ILE A 217 1.98 -12.28 -1.45
CA ILE A 217 3.30 -11.93 -0.90
C ILE A 217 3.18 -11.78 0.62
N TYR A 218 4.03 -12.49 1.35
CA TYR A 218 4.12 -12.44 2.80
C TYR A 218 5.46 -11.83 3.23
N ILE A 219 5.39 -10.79 4.06
CA ILE A 219 6.55 -10.04 4.56
C ILE A 219 6.59 -10.20 6.08
N ASP A 220 7.72 -10.64 6.62
CA ASP A 220 7.93 -10.82 8.06
C ASP A 220 9.23 -10.14 8.53
N GLU A 221 9.74 -9.18 7.75
CA GLU A 221 11.05 -8.56 7.93
C GLU A 221 11.26 -7.31 7.05
N ASP A 222 12.44 -6.70 7.16
CA ASP A 222 12.90 -5.53 6.42
C ASP A 222 13.10 -5.79 4.92
N VAL A 223 12.03 -5.63 4.15
CA VAL A 223 12.06 -5.77 2.69
C VAL A 223 11.56 -4.52 1.99
N MET A 224 12.23 -4.15 0.91
CA MET A 224 11.74 -3.15 -0.03
C MET A 224 11.10 -3.84 -1.24
N LEU A 225 9.79 -3.67 -1.41
CA LEU A 225 9.07 -4.14 -2.59
C LEU A 225 8.83 -2.97 -3.55
N VAL A 226 9.16 -3.16 -4.82
CA VAL A 226 9.00 -2.14 -5.86
C VAL A 226 8.31 -2.77 -7.07
N ARG A 227 7.14 -2.24 -7.43
CA ARG A 227 6.31 -2.75 -8.55
C ARG A 227 5.97 -4.25 -8.42
N CYS A 228 5.93 -4.76 -7.20
CA CYS A 228 5.53 -6.13 -6.93
C CYS A 228 4.02 -6.28 -6.91
N LYS A 229 3.55 -7.47 -7.27
CA LYS A 229 2.12 -7.83 -7.25
C LYS A 229 1.86 -9.02 -6.34
N GLY A 230 0.95 -8.87 -5.39
CA GLY A 230 0.45 -9.96 -4.55
C GLY A 230 -0.99 -10.32 -4.90
N VAL A 231 -1.23 -11.60 -5.21
CA VAL A 231 -2.57 -12.14 -5.54
C VAL A 231 -2.94 -13.26 -4.58
N GLY A 232 -3.98 -13.04 -3.77
CA GLY A 232 -4.57 -14.04 -2.88
C GLY A 232 -5.98 -14.41 -3.33
N THR A 233 -6.24 -15.68 -3.64
CA THR A 233 -7.61 -16.15 -3.91
C THR A 233 -8.39 -16.37 -2.61
N ILE A 234 -7.67 -16.86 -1.60
CA ILE A 234 -8.20 -17.03 -0.24
C ILE A 234 -7.21 -16.32 0.68
N GLY A 235 -7.62 -15.31 1.46
CA GLY A 235 -6.73 -14.47 2.25
C GLY A 235 -6.27 -13.19 1.54
N TYR A 236 -5.00 -12.82 1.69
CA TYR A 236 -4.52 -11.47 1.37
C TYR A 236 -3.77 -11.42 0.02
N GLY A 237 -3.80 -10.27 -0.66
CA GLY A 237 -2.88 -10.02 -1.76
C GLY A 237 -1.45 -9.86 -1.24
N ILE A 238 -1.28 -8.90 -0.34
CA ILE A 238 -0.02 -8.66 0.38
C ILE A 238 -0.32 -8.61 1.89
N HIS A 239 0.46 -9.36 2.67
CA HIS A 239 0.40 -9.35 4.14
C HIS A 239 1.78 -9.01 4.70
N ALA A 240 1.87 -7.89 5.41
CA ALA A 240 3.04 -7.52 6.19
C ALA A 240 2.81 -7.80 7.67
N THR A 241 3.65 -8.67 8.23
CA THR A 241 3.61 -9.10 9.62
C THR A 241 4.93 -8.94 10.36
N ALA A 242 4.87 -9.05 11.68
CA ALA A 242 5.94 -8.60 12.57
C ALA A 242 6.86 -9.72 13.04
N ALA A 243 8.14 -9.56 12.68
CA ALA A 243 9.23 -9.67 13.64
C ALA A 243 9.09 -8.58 14.73
N THR A 244 9.53 -8.88 15.95
CA THR A 244 9.31 -8.08 17.19
C THR A 244 9.98 -6.70 17.25
N THR A 245 10.52 -6.19 16.15
CA THR A 245 11.29 -4.94 16.08
C THR A 245 10.74 -4.02 14.98
N PRO A 246 10.90 -2.69 15.11
CA PRO A 246 10.52 -1.76 14.04
C PRO A 246 11.16 -2.21 12.73
N SER A 247 10.33 -2.48 11.72
CA SER A 247 10.80 -2.92 10.42
C SER A 247 10.92 -1.72 9.48
N ASP A 248 11.99 -1.67 8.70
CA ASP A 248 12.25 -0.67 7.65
C ASP A 248 11.57 -1.03 6.32
N ALA A 249 10.66 -2.02 6.34
CA ALA A 249 9.98 -2.48 5.14
C ALA A 249 9.19 -1.36 4.45
N SER A 250 9.32 -1.29 3.13
CA SER A 250 8.73 -0.25 2.29
C SER A 250 8.13 -0.85 1.02
N LEU A 251 6.93 -0.41 0.65
CA LEU A 251 6.22 -0.88 -0.54
C LEU A 251 6.01 0.30 -1.49
N ILE A 252 6.48 0.19 -2.73
CA ILE A 252 6.46 1.28 -3.71
C ILE A 252 5.86 0.77 -5.02
N ASP A 253 4.80 1.44 -5.50
CA ASP A 253 4.09 1.13 -6.74
C ASP A 253 3.60 -0.33 -6.81
N CYS A 254 3.33 -0.96 -5.66
CA CYS A 254 2.86 -2.34 -5.57
C CYS A 254 1.37 -2.49 -5.91
N GLU A 255 0.96 -3.68 -6.33
CA GLU A 255 -0.45 -4.08 -6.49
C GLU A 255 -0.80 -5.23 -5.54
N ALA A 256 -1.91 -5.08 -4.82
CA ALA A 256 -2.47 -6.11 -3.96
C ALA A 256 -3.88 -6.48 -4.46
N VAL A 257 -4.13 -7.78 -4.63
CA VAL A 257 -5.39 -8.33 -5.13
C VAL A 257 -5.85 -9.44 -4.22
N SER A 258 -7.08 -9.36 -3.72
CA SER A 258 -7.76 -10.48 -3.05
C SER A 258 -9.14 -10.74 -3.65
N THR A 259 -9.66 -11.97 -3.53
CA THR A 259 -11.04 -12.30 -3.93
C THR A 259 -11.99 -12.58 -2.77
N ASP A 260 -11.51 -12.68 -1.53
CA ASP A 260 -12.32 -13.10 -0.38
C ASP A 260 -12.06 -12.33 0.92
N ASN A 261 -10.98 -11.56 1.00
CA ASN A 261 -10.56 -10.83 2.20
C ASN A 261 -9.91 -9.50 1.81
N PHE A 262 -9.29 -8.78 2.76
CA PHE A 262 -8.52 -7.58 2.49
C PHE A 262 -7.44 -7.83 1.43
N ALA A 263 -7.30 -6.89 0.49
CA ALA A 263 -6.24 -6.97 -0.51
C ALA A 263 -4.87 -6.75 0.16
N PHE A 264 -4.80 -5.78 1.07
CA PHE A 264 -3.60 -5.43 1.81
C PHE A 264 -3.84 -5.47 3.32
N TYR A 265 -3.01 -6.20 4.04
CA TYR A 265 -3.08 -6.31 5.49
C TYR A 265 -1.72 -6.03 6.15
N VAL A 266 -1.73 -5.18 7.17
CA VAL A 266 -0.54 -4.84 7.96
C VAL A 266 -0.85 -5.07 9.42
N ASP A 267 -0.06 -5.91 10.09
CA ASP A 267 -0.10 -6.08 11.55
C ASP A 267 1.25 -5.79 12.23
N THR A 268 2.16 -5.14 11.49
CA THR A 268 3.52 -4.79 11.89
C THR A 268 3.89 -3.33 11.61
N HIS A 269 5.12 -2.97 11.93
CA HIS A 269 5.74 -1.70 11.56
C HIS A 269 6.07 -1.70 10.07
N LEU A 270 5.56 -0.74 9.30
CA LEU A 270 6.03 -0.43 7.96
C LEU A 270 6.58 0.99 7.94
N ARG A 271 7.68 1.20 7.24
CA ARG A 271 8.21 2.55 7.07
C ARG A 271 7.31 3.38 6.16
N ALA A 272 6.96 2.84 4.99
CA ALA A 272 6.14 3.54 4.00
C ALA A 272 5.40 2.59 3.06
N VAL A 273 4.19 3.01 2.67
CA VAL A 273 3.45 2.47 1.53
C VAL A 273 3.23 3.61 0.55
N ILE A 274 3.72 3.47 -0.68
CA ILE A 274 3.71 4.54 -1.68
C ILE A 274 3.06 4.02 -2.96
N ASN A 275 2.03 4.73 -3.43
CA ASN A 275 1.30 4.48 -4.68
C ASN A 275 0.74 3.05 -4.81
N MET A 276 0.30 2.45 -3.71
CA MET A 276 -0.26 1.10 -3.73
C MET A 276 -1.59 1.03 -4.50
N ASP A 277 -1.78 -0.05 -5.25
CA ASP A 277 -3.03 -0.43 -5.93
C ASP A 277 -3.73 -1.55 -5.16
N CYS A 278 -4.90 -1.30 -4.59
CA CYS A 278 -5.80 -2.37 -4.13
C CYS A 278 -6.89 -2.57 -5.18
N SER A 279 -6.60 -3.31 -6.25
CA SER A 279 -7.43 -3.33 -7.47
C SER A 279 -8.68 -4.21 -7.36
N ALA A 280 -8.68 -5.20 -6.46
CA ALA A 280 -9.82 -5.99 -6.05
C ALA A 280 -9.60 -6.57 -4.64
N GLY A 281 -10.68 -6.92 -3.95
CA GLY A 281 -10.66 -7.51 -2.62
C GLY A 281 -11.47 -6.72 -1.59
N GLY A 282 -11.10 -6.84 -0.33
CA GLY A 282 -11.71 -6.13 0.80
C GLY A 282 -11.20 -4.72 1.04
N GLY A 283 -10.37 -4.17 0.14
CA GLY A 283 -9.65 -2.92 0.39
C GLY A 283 -8.40 -3.15 1.24
N PHE A 284 -8.18 -2.39 2.32
CA PHE A 284 -7.01 -2.55 3.18
C PHE A 284 -7.29 -2.48 4.68
N LYS A 285 -6.40 -3.09 5.46
CA LYS A 285 -6.44 -3.10 6.92
C LYS A 285 -5.07 -2.85 7.56
N ILE A 286 -5.03 -1.98 8.56
CA ILE A 286 -3.90 -1.76 9.49
C ILE A 286 -4.37 -2.21 10.89
N ALA A 287 -3.70 -3.18 11.49
CA ALA A 287 -4.04 -3.72 12.80
C ALA A 287 -3.55 -2.82 13.95
N ALA A 288 -4.07 -3.06 15.15
CA ALA A 288 -3.81 -2.19 16.30
C ALA A 288 -2.36 -2.05 16.75
N ASN A 289 -1.57 -3.11 16.55
CA ASN A 289 -0.16 -3.12 16.94
C ASN A 289 0.79 -2.61 15.84
N ALA A 290 0.25 -2.19 14.69
CA ALA A 290 1.04 -1.74 13.55
C ALA A 290 1.41 -0.26 13.68
N THR A 291 2.62 0.12 13.26
CA THR A 291 3.00 1.52 13.08
C THR A 291 3.31 1.74 11.61
N ILE A 292 2.69 2.73 10.98
CA ILE A 292 3.02 3.09 9.61
C ILE A 292 3.28 4.58 9.50
N GLY A 293 4.40 4.97 8.89
CA GLY A 293 4.74 6.37 8.70
C GLY A 293 3.77 7.07 7.75
N ILE A 294 3.76 6.67 6.48
CA ILE A 294 2.91 7.26 5.44
C ILE A 294 2.34 6.15 4.57
N CYS A 295 1.04 6.23 4.26
CA CYS A 295 0.37 5.36 3.31
C CYS A 295 -0.24 6.17 2.16
N THR A 296 0.21 5.94 0.93
CA THR A 296 -0.44 6.49 -0.27
C THR A 296 -0.95 5.37 -1.18
N PHE A 297 -2.21 5.51 -1.60
CA PHE A 297 -2.90 4.58 -2.50
C PHE A 297 -3.37 5.32 -3.74
N LYS A 298 -3.07 4.78 -4.92
CA LYS A 298 -3.58 5.33 -6.20
C LYS A 298 -5.00 4.86 -6.52
N ARG A 299 -5.39 3.72 -5.94
CA ARG A 299 -6.71 3.09 -6.10
C ARG A 299 -6.99 2.16 -4.93
N ILE A 300 -8.23 2.23 -4.41
CA ILE A 300 -8.81 1.23 -3.52
C ILE A 300 -10.16 0.83 -4.11
N ASN A 301 -10.24 -0.37 -4.66
CA ASN A 301 -11.48 -0.89 -5.24
C ASN A 301 -11.93 -2.12 -4.44
N GLN A 302 -12.83 -1.90 -3.49
CA GLN A 302 -13.43 -2.97 -2.71
C GLN A 302 -14.45 -3.71 -3.56
N THR A 303 -14.24 -5.01 -3.74
CA THR A 303 -15.15 -5.93 -4.44
C THR A 303 -15.73 -7.00 -3.53
N VAL A 304 -15.19 -7.17 -2.32
CA VAL A 304 -15.63 -8.17 -1.34
C VAL A 304 -16.59 -7.53 -0.34
N SER A 305 -17.80 -8.08 -0.26
CA SER A 305 -18.85 -7.71 0.70
C SER A 305 -18.78 -8.51 2.01
N GLY A 306 -19.45 -8.05 3.07
CA GLY A 306 -19.58 -8.78 4.33
C GLY A 306 -18.39 -8.61 5.30
N LEU A 307 -17.46 -7.70 4.98
CA LEU A 307 -16.41 -7.26 5.88
C LEU A 307 -16.94 -6.19 6.84
N ASN A 308 -16.19 -5.88 7.91
CA ASN A 308 -16.59 -4.76 8.78
C ASN A 308 -16.49 -3.44 8.03
N ALA A 309 -15.40 -3.25 7.27
CA ALA A 309 -15.18 -2.10 6.40
C ALA A 309 -14.27 -2.42 5.20
N GLY A 310 -14.25 -1.51 4.22
CA GLY A 310 -13.29 -1.54 3.11
C GLY A 310 -11.95 -0.90 3.47
N ILE A 311 -11.95 0.01 4.44
CA ILE A 311 -10.75 0.57 5.06
C ILE A 311 -10.85 0.37 6.57
N GLU A 312 -9.91 -0.38 7.14
CA GLU A 312 -9.78 -0.54 8.60
C GLU A 312 -8.43 -0.01 9.07
N VAL A 313 -8.42 0.98 9.95
CA VAL A 313 -7.18 1.51 10.55
C VAL A 313 -7.28 1.48 12.06
N LEU A 314 -6.79 0.42 12.68
CA LEU A 314 -7.09 0.10 14.08
C LEU A 314 -5.96 0.49 15.06
N THR A 315 -5.00 1.29 14.61
CA THR A 315 -3.77 1.59 15.36
C THR A 315 -3.85 2.89 16.15
N ASP A 316 -3.23 2.91 17.33
CA ASP A 316 -3.03 4.13 18.14
C ASP A 316 -1.95 5.07 17.56
N TYR A 317 -1.17 4.60 16.60
CA TYR A 317 -0.09 5.37 15.97
C TYR A 317 -0.62 6.17 14.78
N LEU A 318 -0.80 7.48 14.93
CA LEU A 318 -1.25 8.48 13.92
C LEU A 318 -0.81 8.19 12.47
N PRO A 319 -1.48 7.32 11.69
CA PRO A 319 -1.06 7.05 10.34
C PRO A 319 -1.68 8.10 9.43
N TYR A 320 -0.90 8.65 8.51
CA TYR A 320 -1.41 9.52 7.47
C TYR A 320 -1.71 8.70 6.22
N VAL A 321 -3.01 8.51 5.94
CA VAL A 321 -3.48 7.76 4.78
C VAL A 321 -3.96 8.74 3.71
N TYR A 322 -3.41 8.63 2.51
CA TYR A 322 -3.90 9.32 1.32
C TYR A 322 -4.34 8.30 0.28
N ALA A 323 -5.60 8.33 -0.15
CA ALA A 323 -6.12 7.41 -1.14
C ALA A 323 -6.84 8.13 -2.26
N GLN A 324 -6.68 7.64 -3.49
CA GLN A 324 -7.36 8.13 -4.69
C GLN A 324 -8.20 7.01 -5.28
N ASN A 325 -9.23 7.36 -6.06
CA ASN A 325 -10.09 6.43 -6.79
C ASN A 325 -10.59 5.31 -5.88
N VAL A 326 -11.32 5.72 -4.85
CA VAL A 326 -11.80 4.82 -3.80
C VAL A 326 -13.23 4.41 -4.12
N SER A 327 -13.50 3.12 -4.17
CA SER A 327 -14.85 2.59 -4.32
C SER A 327 -15.09 1.49 -3.31
N PHE A 328 -16.17 1.63 -2.54
CA PHE A 328 -16.61 0.64 -1.57
C PHE A 328 -17.67 -0.28 -2.18
N SER A 329 -17.70 -1.54 -1.73
CA SER A 329 -18.78 -2.46 -2.09
C SER A 329 -19.91 -2.35 -1.07
N ALA A 330 -21.15 -2.51 -1.53
CA ALA A 330 -22.28 -2.63 -0.61
C ALA A 330 -22.13 -3.86 0.30
N GLY A 331 -22.73 -3.81 1.50
CA GLY A 331 -22.76 -4.93 2.44
C GLY A 331 -21.61 -4.96 3.45
N ASN A 332 -20.92 -3.85 3.67
CA ASN A 332 -20.08 -3.67 4.87
C ASN A 332 -20.97 -3.74 6.12
N THR A 333 -20.53 -4.46 7.15
CA THR A 333 -21.34 -4.75 8.35
C THR A 333 -21.29 -3.64 9.39
N VAL A 334 -20.26 -2.77 9.35
CA VAL A 334 -20.11 -1.64 10.27
C VAL A 334 -20.17 -0.32 9.51
N ALA A 335 -19.19 -0.06 8.63
CA ALA A 335 -19.09 1.17 7.85
C ALA A 335 -18.21 0.95 6.61
N ASP A 336 -18.11 1.92 5.71
CA ASP A 336 -17.11 1.85 4.62
C ASP A 336 -15.69 2.04 5.16
N ILE A 337 -15.55 2.87 6.20
CA ILE A 337 -14.30 3.16 6.89
C ILE A 337 -14.49 2.96 8.39
N VAL A 338 -13.59 2.18 8.99
CA VAL A 338 -13.48 2.02 10.45
C VAL A 338 -12.09 2.46 10.87
N THR A 339 -12.00 3.36 11.84
CA THR A 339 -10.72 3.80 12.38
C THR A 339 -10.73 3.80 13.90
N ASP A 340 -9.61 3.40 14.49
CA ASP A 340 -9.29 3.69 15.88
C ASP A 340 -8.48 5.00 15.95
N LYS A 341 -8.39 5.53 17.16
CA LYS A 341 -8.06 6.91 17.53
C LYS A 341 -6.93 7.53 16.72
N ASN A 342 -7.03 8.84 16.49
CA ASN A 342 -5.96 9.67 15.92
C ASN A 342 -5.56 9.33 14.47
N THR A 343 -6.45 8.75 13.67
CA THR A 343 -6.17 8.50 12.24
C THR A 343 -6.58 9.67 11.34
N ARG A 344 -5.69 10.09 10.43
CA ARG A 344 -5.98 11.06 9.36
C ARG A 344 -6.09 10.35 8.01
N ILE A 345 -7.24 10.48 7.36
CA ILE A 345 -7.48 9.87 6.04
C ILE A 345 -7.92 10.93 5.05
N VAL A 346 -7.17 11.10 3.98
CA VAL A 346 -7.52 11.95 2.85
C VAL A 346 -7.91 11.08 1.66
N LEU A 347 -9.11 11.31 1.14
CA LEU A 347 -9.70 10.56 0.04
C LEU A 347 -9.95 11.48 -1.15
N ARG A 348 -9.60 11.03 -2.35
CA ARG A 348 -9.97 11.68 -3.61
C ARG A 348 -10.78 10.74 -4.48
N ASN A 349 -11.80 11.27 -5.14
CA ASN A 349 -12.69 10.51 -6.00
C ASN A 349 -13.23 9.25 -5.29
N ALA A 350 -13.87 9.45 -4.13
CA ALA A 350 -14.34 8.37 -3.28
C ALA A 350 -15.83 8.13 -3.49
N VAL A 351 -16.25 6.89 -3.67
CA VAL A 351 -17.65 6.47 -3.81
C VAL A 351 -18.02 5.56 -2.66
N PHE A 352 -18.87 6.07 -1.77
CA PHE A 352 -19.36 5.34 -0.60
C PHE A 352 -20.56 4.47 -0.96
N ALA A 353 -20.66 3.31 -0.33
CA ALA A 353 -21.72 2.33 -0.58
C ALA A 353 -22.54 2.02 0.68
N SER A 354 -21.95 2.21 1.87
CA SER A 354 -22.65 2.06 3.15
C SER A 354 -23.47 3.31 3.48
N ALA A 355 -24.61 3.10 4.15
CA ALA A 355 -25.38 4.19 4.76
C ALA A 355 -24.60 4.90 5.88
N THR A 356 -23.75 4.15 6.58
CA THR A 356 -22.77 4.70 7.54
C THR A 356 -21.41 4.68 6.87
N SER A 357 -20.96 5.84 6.38
CA SER A 357 -19.69 5.93 5.65
C SER A 357 -18.47 5.74 6.56
N VAL A 358 -18.55 6.23 7.79
CA VAL A 358 -17.43 6.25 8.76
C VAL A 358 -17.93 5.77 10.12
N SER A 359 -17.13 4.97 10.81
CA SER A 359 -17.33 4.55 12.20
C SER A 359 -16.00 4.47 12.95
N GLY A 360 -16.05 4.45 14.29
CA GLY A 360 -14.89 4.29 15.17
C GLY A 360 -14.69 5.45 16.15
N ASP A 361 -13.89 5.19 17.18
CA ASP A 361 -13.63 6.12 18.29
C ASP A 361 -12.57 7.15 17.89
N ASP A 362 -12.80 8.43 18.22
CA ASP A 362 -11.85 9.55 18.06
C ASP A 362 -11.14 9.64 16.68
N HIS A 363 -11.90 9.56 15.58
CA HIS A 363 -11.33 9.75 14.24
C HIS A 363 -10.95 11.22 14.01
N GLN A 364 -9.66 11.54 14.09
CA GLN A 364 -9.14 12.89 13.90
C GLN A 364 -8.97 13.21 12.41
N GLY A 365 -10.07 13.44 11.70
CA GLY A 365 -10.05 14.09 10.38
C GLY A 365 -9.94 13.13 9.21
N ILE A 366 -11.07 12.53 8.84
CA ILE A 366 -11.27 11.93 7.52
C ILE A 366 -11.79 13.04 6.59
N PHE A 367 -11.20 13.18 5.41
CA PHE A 367 -11.53 14.21 4.43
C PHE A 367 -11.66 13.60 3.05
N SER A 368 -12.72 13.94 2.34
CA SER A 368 -12.98 13.54 0.96
C SER A 368 -13.10 14.79 0.08
N SER A 369 -12.22 14.99 -0.91
CA SER A 369 -12.22 16.21 -1.76
C SER A 369 -13.10 16.13 -3.01
N ASP A 370 -13.48 14.91 -3.42
CA ASP A 370 -14.40 14.64 -4.53
C ASP A 370 -15.35 13.51 -4.09
N HIS A 371 -16.18 13.83 -3.11
CA HIS A 371 -17.12 12.96 -2.42
C HIS A 371 -18.16 12.41 -3.41
N ASN A 372 -18.41 11.11 -3.33
CA ASN A 372 -19.26 10.34 -4.24
C ASN A 372 -18.95 10.55 -5.72
N GLY A 373 -17.67 10.74 -6.05
CA GLY A 373 -17.19 10.94 -7.42
C GLY A 373 -17.60 12.28 -8.03
N VAL A 374 -18.15 13.20 -7.25
CA VAL A 374 -18.54 14.53 -7.71
C VAL A 374 -17.40 15.49 -7.45
N LYS A 375 -16.80 16.00 -8.54
CA LYS A 375 -15.65 16.91 -8.46
C LYS A 375 -15.99 18.16 -7.65
N GLY A 376 -15.20 18.47 -6.63
CA GLY A 376 -15.38 19.64 -5.77
C GLY A 376 -16.50 19.53 -4.73
N ALA A 377 -17.27 18.44 -4.73
CA ALA A 377 -18.07 18.08 -3.56
C ALA A 377 -17.10 17.52 -2.52
N TRP A 378 -16.99 18.15 -1.36
CA TRP A 378 -16.11 17.66 -0.32
C TRP A 378 -16.89 17.40 0.96
N LYS A 379 -16.37 16.50 1.78
CA LYS A 379 -16.91 16.13 3.09
C LYS A 379 -15.79 15.79 4.04
N THR A 380 -15.91 16.22 5.30
CA THR A 380 -15.04 15.80 6.39
C THR A 380 -15.84 15.15 7.49
N TRP A 381 -15.26 14.12 8.10
CA TRP A 381 -15.73 13.48 9.31
C TRP A 381 -14.67 13.64 10.37
N GLN A 382 -15.09 14.06 11.55
CA GLN A 382 -14.26 14.20 12.73
C GLN A 382 -14.98 13.56 13.90
N SER A 383 -14.22 13.22 14.93
CA SER A 383 -14.69 12.56 16.15
C SER A 383 -15.95 13.15 16.77
N ARG A 384 -16.27 14.42 16.50
CA ARG A 384 -17.39 15.15 17.11
C ARG A 384 -18.30 15.83 16.10
N GLY A 385 -18.22 15.47 14.82
CA GLY A 385 -19.08 16.06 13.83
C GLY A 385 -18.64 15.87 12.39
N GLU A 386 -19.40 16.45 11.49
CA GLU A 386 -19.10 16.45 10.07
C GLU A 386 -19.32 17.82 9.45
N ALA A 387 -18.57 18.09 8.39
CA ALA A 387 -18.83 19.22 7.52
C ALA A 387 -18.84 18.80 6.06
N GLU A 388 -19.77 19.35 5.29
CA GLU A 388 -19.92 19.01 3.87
C GLU A 388 -20.42 20.20 3.05
N LEU A 389 -20.04 20.22 1.77
CA LEU A 389 -20.60 21.18 0.83
C LEU A 389 -22.03 20.78 0.43
N GLN A 390 -23.00 21.55 0.89
CA GLN A 390 -24.41 21.44 0.54
C GLN A 390 -24.76 22.35 -0.65
N THR A 391 -25.22 21.77 -1.75
CA THR A 391 -25.67 22.52 -2.93
C THR A 391 -27.13 22.98 -2.84
N GLY A 392 -27.89 22.45 -1.87
CA GLY A 392 -29.30 22.81 -1.67
C GLY A 392 -29.53 24.10 -0.89
N VAL A 393 -28.52 24.61 -0.18
CA VAL A 393 -28.62 25.80 0.68
C VAL A 393 -27.57 26.82 0.27
N SER A 394 -27.97 28.07 0.05
CA SER A 394 -27.06 29.14 -0.38
C SER A 394 -27.50 30.51 0.12
N ARG A 395 -26.52 31.41 0.26
CA ARG A 395 -26.73 32.83 0.58
C ARG A 395 -26.94 33.63 -0.70
N THR A 396 -27.86 34.58 -0.68
CA THR A 396 -28.08 35.50 -1.81
C THR A 396 -26.84 36.36 -2.04
N GLY A 397 -26.31 36.35 -3.27
CA GLY A 397 -25.04 37.02 -3.60
C GLY A 397 -23.79 36.24 -3.19
N GLY A 398 -23.95 35.05 -2.60
CA GLY A 398 -22.88 34.16 -2.18
C GLY A 398 -22.52 33.06 -3.19
N HIS A 399 -21.83 32.03 -2.72
CA HIS A 399 -21.57 30.83 -3.49
C HIS A 399 -22.87 30.06 -3.80
N SER A 400 -22.85 29.22 -4.84
CA SER A 400 -24.00 28.39 -5.25
C SER A 400 -24.35 27.23 -4.29
N GLY A 401 -23.75 27.21 -3.11
CA GLY A 401 -23.87 26.19 -2.08
C GLY A 401 -23.17 26.66 -0.82
N SER A 402 -23.40 25.98 0.29
CA SER A 402 -22.86 26.36 1.60
C SER A 402 -22.23 25.17 2.30
N ILE A 403 -21.28 25.45 3.18
CA ILE A 403 -20.64 24.45 4.02
C ILE A 403 -21.54 24.21 5.22
N LYS A 404 -22.21 23.06 5.28
CA LYS A 404 -22.97 22.67 6.46
C LYS A 404 -22.00 22.08 7.48
N MET A 405 -22.06 22.55 8.72
CA MET A 405 -21.29 22.02 9.84
C MET A 405 -22.26 21.52 10.92
N LEU A 406 -22.06 20.28 11.36
CA LEU A 406 -22.88 19.58 12.35
C LEU A 406 -21.93 19.06 13.44
N ASN A 407 -22.18 19.44 14.69
CA ASN A 407 -21.46 18.89 15.84
C ASN A 407 -22.42 17.98 16.61
N ASP A 408 -22.21 16.67 16.56
CA ASP A 408 -23.17 15.67 17.05
C ASP A 408 -22.98 15.32 18.54
N VAL A 409 -22.04 15.96 19.22
CA VAL A 409 -21.68 15.64 20.59
C VAL A 409 -22.35 16.59 21.58
N ALA A 410 -23.12 16.01 22.51
CA ALA A 410 -23.84 16.78 23.52
C ALA A 410 -22.97 17.20 24.73
N THR A 411 -21.94 16.41 25.09
CA THR A 411 -21.06 16.67 26.23
C THR A 411 -19.70 15.99 26.06
N ALA A 412 -18.66 16.72 25.65
CA ALA A 412 -17.28 16.22 25.63
C ALA A 412 -16.29 17.26 26.18
N PRO A 413 -15.18 16.83 26.80
CA PRO A 413 -14.17 17.74 27.34
C PRO A 413 -13.59 18.64 26.23
N LEU A 414 -13.55 19.96 26.48
CA LEU A 414 -13.15 21.05 25.56
C LEU A 414 -11.65 21.06 25.17
N ILE A 415 -10.91 19.97 25.40
CA ILE A 415 -9.44 19.96 25.31
C ILE A 415 -8.97 19.85 23.85
N GLU A 416 -9.85 19.53 22.90
CA GLU A 416 -9.55 19.43 21.47
C GLU A 416 -10.61 20.19 20.65
N PRO A 417 -10.23 20.92 19.57
CA PRO A 417 -11.20 21.54 18.68
C PRO A 417 -12.14 20.48 18.10
N LEU A 418 -13.44 20.74 18.13
CA LEU A 418 -14.44 19.68 17.91
C LEU A 418 -14.68 19.38 16.42
N LEU A 419 -14.67 20.42 15.59
CA LEU A 419 -14.83 20.32 14.14
C LEU A 419 -14.05 21.45 13.45
N GLU A 420 -13.07 21.10 12.62
CA GLU A 420 -12.23 22.05 11.90
C GLU A 420 -12.21 21.78 10.39
N ILE A 421 -12.38 22.80 9.55
CA ILE A 421 -12.15 22.68 8.10
C ILE A 421 -11.04 23.62 7.66
N GLY A 422 -10.36 23.27 6.57
CA GLY A 422 -9.19 24.02 6.10
C GLY A 422 -7.92 23.73 6.89
N THR A 423 -7.82 22.55 7.53
CA THR A 423 -6.56 22.05 8.08
C THR A 423 -5.50 21.95 6.98
N GLN A 424 -4.23 22.04 7.35
CA GLN A 424 -3.12 21.97 6.39
C GLN A 424 -3.15 20.65 5.60
N GLY A 425 -3.13 20.74 4.27
CA GLY A 425 -3.26 19.61 3.33
C GLY A 425 -4.71 19.20 3.00
N MET A 426 -5.70 19.82 3.64
CA MET A 426 -7.14 19.65 3.41
C MET A 426 -7.81 21.03 3.22
N GLU A 427 -7.13 21.95 2.54
CA GLU A 427 -7.61 23.32 2.35
C GLU A 427 -8.91 23.35 1.53
N THR A 428 -9.96 23.90 2.14
CA THR A 428 -11.31 23.95 1.56
C THR A 428 -11.63 25.31 0.94
N VAL A 429 -11.30 26.39 1.65
CA VAL A 429 -11.54 27.77 1.22
C VAL A 429 -10.19 28.47 1.11
N ILE A 430 -9.90 29.03 -0.07
CA ILE A 430 -8.65 29.73 -0.35
C ILE A 430 -8.98 31.14 -0.78
N LEU A 431 -8.43 32.11 -0.05
CA LEU A 431 -8.69 33.53 -0.27
C LEU A 431 -7.56 34.16 -1.09
N PRO A 432 -7.88 34.87 -2.17
CA PRO A 432 -6.91 35.71 -2.86
C PRO A 432 -6.75 37.03 -2.09
N LEU A 433 -5.57 37.24 -1.51
CA LEU A 433 -5.24 38.45 -0.77
C LEU A 433 -4.33 39.35 -1.60
N LYS A 434 -4.53 40.67 -1.46
CA LYS A 434 -3.70 41.68 -2.12
C LYS A 434 -2.70 42.29 -1.15
N ALA A 435 -1.56 42.74 -1.66
CA ALA A 435 -0.63 43.52 -0.86
C ALA A 435 -1.35 44.75 -0.24
N GLY A 436 -1.16 44.97 1.05
CA GLY A 436 -1.84 46.01 1.83
C GLY A 436 -2.92 45.47 2.76
N SER A 437 -3.82 46.36 3.19
CA SER A 437 -4.92 46.03 4.09
C SER A 437 -6.00 45.25 3.34
N ASN A 438 -6.42 44.11 3.90
CA ASN A 438 -7.54 43.32 3.41
C ASN A 438 -8.54 43.15 4.56
N THR A 439 -9.81 43.46 4.30
CA THR A 439 -10.91 43.13 5.22
C THR A 439 -11.64 41.92 4.69
N ILE A 440 -11.59 40.84 5.47
CA ILE A 440 -12.21 39.56 5.12
C ILE A 440 -13.51 39.44 5.91
N THR A 441 -14.62 39.22 5.22
CA THR A 441 -15.92 38.95 5.84
C THR A 441 -16.44 37.59 5.39
N VAL A 442 -16.73 36.75 6.37
CA VAL A 442 -17.32 35.42 6.16
C VAL A 442 -18.74 35.44 6.71
N TYR A 443 -19.68 35.00 5.88
CA TYR A 443 -21.10 34.96 6.22
C TYR A 443 -21.50 33.53 6.58
N GLY A 444 -22.42 33.42 7.53
CA GLY A 444 -23.03 32.15 7.87
C GLY A 444 -24.46 32.31 8.34
N ALA A 445 -25.12 31.18 8.56
CA ALA A 445 -26.39 31.13 9.23
C ALA A 445 -26.49 29.87 10.09
N MET A 446 -27.19 29.98 11.22
CA MET A 446 -27.29 28.92 12.21
C MET A 446 -28.75 28.62 12.54
N LYS A 447 -29.00 27.43 13.08
CA LYS A 447 -30.34 26.98 13.46
C LYS A 447 -30.27 25.89 14.52
N SER A 448 -31.36 25.76 15.28
CA SER A 448 -31.62 24.68 16.24
C SER A 448 -30.66 24.60 17.44
N TYR A 449 -29.78 25.57 17.63
CA TYR A 449 -28.98 25.66 18.84
C TYR A 449 -29.86 26.05 20.04
N THR A 450 -29.63 25.39 21.18
CA THR A 450 -30.24 25.72 22.47
C THR A 450 -29.78 27.10 22.95
N ALA A 451 -28.52 27.42 22.68
CA ALA A 451 -27.94 28.75 22.80
C ALA A 451 -26.99 28.97 21.62
N ASP A 452 -27.09 30.13 20.98
CA ASP A 452 -26.27 30.46 19.81
C ASP A 452 -24.76 30.32 20.12
N PRO A 453 -23.93 29.86 19.17
CA PRO A 453 -22.48 29.89 19.30
C PRO A 453 -21.96 31.32 19.55
N THR A 454 -20.87 31.41 20.31
CA THR A 454 -20.09 32.64 20.52
C THR A 454 -18.83 32.68 19.64
N GLN A 455 -18.08 33.78 19.66
CA GLN A 455 -16.79 33.91 18.96
C GLN A 455 -15.64 33.10 19.59
N ASP A 456 -15.80 32.53 20.79
CA ASP A 456 -14.88 31.51 21.31
C ASP A 456 -15.21 30.12 20.74
N GLU A 457 -16.48 29.92 20.40
CA GLU A 457 -17.02 28.63 19.93
C GLU A 457 -17.08 28.51 18.41
N LEU A 458 -17.13 29.62 17.67
CA LEU A 458 -17.06 29.65 16.21
C LEU A 458 -16.15 30.79 15.78
N PHE A 459 -15.03 30.43 15.16
CA PHE A 459 -14.04 31.41 14.70
C PHE A 459 -13.33 30.91 13.45
N PHE A 460 -12.68 31.85 12.78
CA PHE A 460 -11.88 31.57 11.59
C PHE A 460 -10.45 32.02 11.82
N GLU A 461 -9.51 31.26 11.26
CA GLU A 461 -8.09 31.56 11.31
C GLU A 461 -7.52 31.63 9.90
N LEU A 462 -6.49 32.45 9.72
CA LEU A 462 -5.84 32.63 8.44
C LEU A 462 -4.33 32.64 8.62
N ASP A 463 -3.63 31.77 7.88
CA ASP A 463 -2.18 31.79 7.76
C ASP A 463 -1.78 32.53 6.47
N TYR A 464 -1.05 33.64 6.56
CA TYR A 464 -0.72 34.51 5.43
C TYR A 464 0.72 35.05 5.45
N LEU A 465 1.15 35.65 4.34
CA LEU A 465 2.50 36.22 4.18
C LEU A 465 2.51 37.72 4.53
N ASN A 466 3.06 38.06 5.70
CA ASN A 466 2.99 39.42 6.24
C ASN A 466 4.05 40.39 5.67
N ASN A 467 5.14 39.89 5.08
CA ASN A 467 6.28 40.73 4.69
C ASN A 467 6.66 40.55 3.20
N GLY A 468 6.91 41.65 2.50
CA GLY A 468 7.15 41.69 1.05
C GLY A 468 8.57 41.30 0.61
N GLY A 469 9.45 40.89 1.54
CA GLY A 469 10.86 40.58 1.28
C GLY A 469 11.38 39.30 1.93
N ASP A 470 10.84 38.90 3.09
CA ASP A 470 11.18 37.66 3.80
C ASP A 470 9.91 36.81 4.01
N VAL A 471 10.02 35.49 3.89
CA VAL A 471 8.91 34.53 3.96
C VAL A 471 8.46 34.30 5.42
N ASN A 472 8.06 35.37 6.11
CA ASN A 472 7.43 35.25 7.43
C ASN A 472 5.94 34.92 7.24
N ARG A 473 5.49 33.85 7.88
CA ARG A 473 4.07 33.49 7.99
C ARG A 473 3.52 34.08 9.30
N GLU A 474 2.41 34.79 9.21
CA GLU A 474 1.62 35.21 10.37
C GLU A 474 0.28 34.50 10.36
N GLN A 475 -0.30 34.36 11.55
CA GLN A 475 -1.62 33.80 11.80
C GLN A 475 -2.49 34.88 12.42
N GLU A 476 -3.70 35.08 11.89
CA GLU A 476 -4.73 35.95 12.49
C GLU A 476 -5.98 35.11 12.81
N THR A 477 -6.73 35.51 13.85
CA THR A 477 -7.94 34.79 14.28
C THR A 477 -9.08 35.75 14.63
N THR A 478 -10.32 35.38 14.30
CA THR A 478 -11.51 36.09 14.82
C THR A 478 -11.90 35.64 16.23
N ARG A 479 -11.13 34.75 16.86
CA ARG A 479 -11.48 34.18 18.14
C ARG A 479 -11.49 35.25 19.24
N ASP A 480 -12.60 35.35 19.95
CA ASP A 480 -12.72 36.17 21.15
C ASP A 480 -12.85 35.27 22.38
N PRO A 481 -11.82 35.14 23.23
CA PRO A 481 -11.84 34.26 24.40
C PRO A 481 -12.82 34.72 25.49
N ASP A 482 -13.29 35.98 25.43
CA ASP A 482 -14.34 36.47 26.34
C ASP A 482 -15.74 36.04 25.88
N GLY A 483 -15.84 35.36 24.73
CA GLY A 483 -17.07 34.73 24.25
C GLY A 483 -18.09 35.74 23.72
N ALA A 484 -17.65 36.78 23.02
CA ALA A 484 -18.56 37.74 22.40
C ALA A 484 -19.58 37.06 21.47
N ALA A 485 -20.79 37.63 21.39
CA ALA A 485 -21.80 37.14 20.46
C ALA A 485 -21.34 37.29 19.00
N LEU A 486 -21.82 36.39 18.14
CA LEU A 486 -21.65 36.55 16.69
C LEU A 486 -22.35 37.82 16.21
N THR A 487 -21.76 38.51 15.24
CA THR A 487 -22.38 39.72 14.67
C THR A 487 -23.55 39.32 13.79
N ALA A 488 -24.75 39.85 14.06
CA ALA A 488 -25.93 39.56 13.26
C ALA A 488 -25.76 39.97 11.79
N ASP A 489 -26.30 39.16 10.89
CA ASP A 489 -26.33 39.41 9.45
C ASP A 489 -27.75 39.32 8.90
N ALA A 490 -28.06 40.16 7.92
CA ALA A 490 -29.38 40.25 7.29
C ALA A 490 -29.43 39.58 5.90
N SER A 491 -28.40 38.83 5.50
CA SER A 491 -28.41 38.13 4.22
C SER A 491 -29.56 37.12 4.16
N VAL A 492 -30.13 37.00 2.97
CA VAL A 492 -31.20 36.03 2.72
C VAL A 492 -30.58 34.70 2.33
N TRP A 493 -30.93 33.66 3.07
CA TRP A 493 -30.55 32.28 2.80
C TRP A 493 -31.73 31.53 2.17
N THR A 494 -31.44 30.67 1.20
CA THR A 494 -32.42 29.87 0.47
C THR A 494 -32.16 28.39 0.70
N GLY A 495 -33.18 27.55 0.53
CA GLY A 495 -33.07 26.08 0.68
C GLY A 495 -33.37 25.55 2.08
N ASP A 496 -33.26 26.38 3.12
CA ASP A 496 -33.66 26.07 4.49
C ASP A 496 -34.32 27.31 5.12
N SER A 497 -35.26 27.09 6.03
CA SER A 497 -36.09 28.16 6.63
C SER A 497 -35.84 28.31 8.13
N GLY A 498 -36.08 29.51 8.67
CA GLY A 498 -35.86 29.78 10.10
C GLY A 498 -34.38 29.83 10.48
N LEU A 499 -33.52 30.23 9.55
CA LEU A 499 -32.10 30.44 9.79
C LEU A 499 -31.84 31.81 10.43
N THR A 500 -30.93 31.86 11.40
CA THR A 500 -30.41 33.10 11.98
C THR A 500 -29.07 33.44 11.32
N GLY A 501 -29.01 34.54 10.57
CA GLY A 501 -27.79 34.97 9.87
C GLY A 501 -26.77 35.61 10.81
N PHE A 502 -25.49 35.35 10.56
CA PHE A 502 -24.36 35.98 11.22
C PHE A 502 -23.21 36.28 10.24
N LYS A 503 -22.26 37.10 10.68
CA LYS A 503 -20.99 37.32 10.00
C LYS A 503 -19.84 37.46 10.99
N LEU A 504 -18.64 37.13 10.53
CA LEU A 504 -17.39 37.43 11.22
C LEU A 504 -16.48 38.20 10.27
N THR A 505 -15.77 39.18 10.81
CA THR A 505 -14.89 40.06 10.05
C THR A 505 -13.53 40.11 10.71
N MET A 506 -12.46 40.01 9.91
CA MET A 506 -11.09 40.30 10.32
C MET A 506 -10.45 41.26 9.34
N THR A 507 -9.50 42.06 9.82
CA THR A 507 -8.69 42.93 8.97
C THR A 507 -7.23 42.58 9.19
N ILE A 508 -6.53 42.28 8.09
CA ILE A 508 -5.11 41.93 8.09
C ILE A 508 -4.34 42.82 7.13
N THR A 509 -3.04 42.95 7.34
CA THR A 509 -2.15 43.64 6.40
C THR A 509 -1.17 42.65 5.80
N VAL A 510 -1.25 42.43 4.49
CA VAL A 510 -0.46 41.43 3.78
C VAL A 510 0.69 42.13 3.06
N GLY A 511 1.91 41.57 3.13
CA GLY A 511 3.09 42.20 2.56
C GLY A 511 3.18 42.09 1.03
N GLN A 512 2.50 41.12 0.44
CA GLN A 512 2.49 40.83 -0.99
C GLN A 512 1.21 40.09 -1.39
N ASP A 513 0.88 40.08 -2.68
CA ASP A 513 -0.22 39.26 -3.20
C ASP A 513 0.02 37.77 -2.88
N CYS A 514 -0.95 37.10 -2.26
CA CYS A 514 -0.84 35.68 -1.92
C CYS A 514 -2.19 34.97 -1.90
N LEU A 515 -2.14 33.64 -1.84
CA LEU A 515 -3.30 32.80 -1.53
C LEU A 515 -3.18 32.37 -0.07
N ALA A 516 -4.24 32.56 0.71
CA ALA A 516 -4.28 32.17 2.12
C ALA A 516 -5.43 31.18 2.38
N PRO A 517 -5.16 30.01 2.95
CA PRO A 517 -6.22 29.09 3.33
C PRO A 517 -6.96 29.61 4.57
N LEU A 518 -8.29 29.61 4.49
CA LEU A 518 -9.16 29.94 5.61
C LEU A 518 -9.47 28.67 6.40
N ARG A 519 -9.06 28.63 7.66
CA ARG A 519 -9.44 27.60 8.61
C ARG A 519 -10.68 28.04 9.37
N ILE A 520 -11.61 27.13 9.58
CA ILE A 520 -12.86 27.38 10.28
C ILE A 520 -13.04 26.36 11.38
N THR A 521 -13.27 26.81 12.60
CA THR A 521 -13.41 25.96 13.79
C THR A 521 -14.77 26.15 14.43
N LEU A 522 -15.45 25.04 14.73
CA LEU A 522 -16.70 24.99 15.48
C LEU A 522 -16.53 24.12 16.74
N ASN A 523 -16.53 24.77 17.90
CA ASN A 523 -16.46 24.18 19.23
C ASN A 523 -17.80 24.18 19.98
N LYS A 524 -18.90 24.66 19.36
CA LYS A 524 -20.23 24.56 19.98
C LYS A 524 -20.72 23.10 19.99
N GLN A 525 -20.98 22.59 21.19
CA GLN A 525 -21.57 21.26 21.41
C GLN A 525 -23.09 21.39 21.51
N ASP A 526 -23.80 21.00 20.45
CA ASP A 526 -25.26 20.92 20.46
C ASP A 526 -25.73 19.90 19.41
N ASN A 527 -26.27 18.78 19.88
CA ASN A 527 -26.69 17.68 19.00
C ASN A 527 -27.84 18.02 18.03
N ALA A 528 -28.56 19.12 18.27
CA ALA A 528 -29.62 19.61 17.40
C ALA A 528 -29.13 20.77 16.52
N GLY A 529 -28.08 21.46 16.96
CA GLY A 529 -27.54 22.65 16.31
C GLY A 529 -26.75 22.35 15.03
N TYR A 530 -26.91 23.20 14.04
CA TYR A 530 -26.07 23.21 12.85
C TYR A 530 -25.94 24.61 12.28
N LEU A 531 -24.92 24.81 11.46
CA LEU A 531 -24.72 26.05 10.74
C LEU A 531 -24.35 25.81 9.27
N TYR A 532 -24.51 26.86 8.48
CA TYR A 532 -24.05 26.97 7.11
C TYR A 532 -23.03 28.11 7.03
N ILE A 533 -21.90 27.88 6.39
CA ILE A 533 -20.92 28.92 6.02
C ILE A 533 -20.97 29.13 4.52
N ASP A 534 -21.01 30.37 4.07
CA ASP A 534 -20.82 30.70 2.66
C ASP A 534 -19.33 30.60 2.32
N PRO A 535 -18.90 29.65 1.45
CA PRO A 535 -17.49 29.52 1.10
C PRO A 535 -16.96 30.69 0.28
N LEU A 536 -17.83 31.55 -0.28
CA LEU A 536 -17.43 32.79 -0.95
C LEU A 536 -17.28 33.92 0.08
N ALA A 537 -16.13 33.98 0.73
CA ALA A 537 -15.80 35.11 1.60
C ALA A 537 -15.61 36.40 0.78
N GLU A 538 -16.03 37.53 1.35
CA GLU A 538 -15.80 38.85 0.78
C GLU A 538 -14.43 39.36 1.23
N VAL A 539 -13.56 39.73 0.28
CA VAL A 539 -12.25 40.33 0.52
C VAL A 539 -12.25 41.74 -0.08
N ALA A 540 -12.15 42.75 0.77
CA ALA A 540 -12.25 44.17 0.42
C ALA A 540 -10.98 44.97 0.75
#